data_AF-A0A8H4TW48-F1
#
_entry.id   AF-A0A8H4TW48-F1
#
_cell.length_a   1.000
_cell.length_b   1.000
_cell.length_c   1.000
_cell.angle_alpha   90.00
_cell.angle_beta   90.00
_cell.angle_gamma   90.00
#
_symmetry.space_group_name_H-M   'P 1'
#
loop_
_entity.id
_entity.type
_entity.pdbx_description
1 polymer ?
#
loop_
_entity_poly.entity_id
_entity_poly.type
_entity_poly.pdbx_seq_one_letter_code
_entity_poly.pdbx_strand_id
1 'polypeptide(L)'
;PKKPAPGKAVAPRRKQGAPKSENFFRIRTLRQNMFSPAPPPLRMARLRYLRHWTIHRAWQLFRRQQRLSLEQERHRMYSGMYNACEELRKTVGPGSRSEGYLYRVAMEKKGIWGTEAVPIEYARFQAEYPGKEPWNHEWKR
;
A
#
# COMPACT_ATOMS: atom_id res chain seq x y z
N PRO A 1 -52.68 47.98 53.72
CA PRO A 1 -52.09 46.94 52.83
C PRO A 1 -51.00 47.52 51.89
N LYS A 2 -49.72 47.38 52.25
CA LYS A 2 -48.56 47.74 51.40
C LYS A 2 -47.94 46.45 50.85
N LYS A 3 -47.86 46.29 49.52
CA LYS A 3 -47.23 45.13 48.87
C LYS A 3 -45.69 45.21 48.98
N PRO A 4 -44.99 44.10 49.24
CA PRO A 4 -43.52 44.10 49.28
C PRO A 4 -42.92 44.12 47.86
N ALA A 5 -41.78 44.81 47.71
CA ALA A 5 -41.05 44.96 46.45
C ALA A 5 -40.44 43.61 45.97
N PRO A 6 -40.26 43.42 44.64
CA PRO A 6 -39.71 42.18 44.11
C PRO A 6 -38.22 42.05 44.47
N GLY A 7 -37.86 40.92 45.09
CA GLY A 7 -36.48 40.58 45.41
C GLY A 7 -35.62 40.45 44.16
N LYS A 8 -34.41 41.05 44.20
CA LYS A 8 -33.41 40.95 43.13
C LYS A 8 -32.98 39.47 42.97
N ALA A 9 -33.15 38.91 41.78
CA ALA A 9 -32.66 37.58 41.45
C ALA A 9 -31.11 37.54 41.51
N VAL A 10 -30.57 36.60 42.28
CA VAL A 10 -29.13 36.37 42.40
C VAL A 10 -28.62 35.75 41.10
N ALA A 11 -27.63 36.39 40.46
CA ALA A 11 -27.00 35.87 39.25
C ALA A 11 -26.37 34.49 39.51
N PRO A 12 -26.52 33.50 38.61
CA PRO A 12 -25.98 32.17 38.83
C PRO A 12 -24.45 32.22 38.91
N ARG A 13 -23.89 31.70 40.02
CA ARG A 13 -22.45 31.52 40.21
C ARG A 13 -21.89 30.71 39.04
N ARG A 14 -20.96 31.31 38.29
CA ARG A 14 -20.19 30.63 37.24
C ARG A 14 -19.46 29.44 37.88
N LYS A 15 -19.85 28.22 37.52
CA LYS A 15 -19.12 27.00 37.91
C LYS A 15 -17.70 27.14 37.36
N GLN A 16 -16.70 27.19 38.25
CA GLN A 16 -15.30 27.15 37.85
C GLN A 16 -15.06 25.81 37.14
N GLY A 17 -14.58 25.86 35.90
CA GLY A 17 -14.33 24.67 35.09
C GLY A 17 -13.28 23.78 35.75
N ALA A 18 -13.40 22.47 35.55
CA ALA A 18 -12.42 21.49 36.03
C ALA A 18 -10.99 21.90 35.62
N PRO A 19 -9.98 21.67 36.48
CA PRO A 19 -8.60 22.00 36.15
C PRO A 19 -8.20 21.27 34.86
N LYS A 20 -7.74 22.04 33.88
CA LYS A 20 -7.23 21.48 32.63
C LYS A 20 -6.00 20.65 32.95
N SER A 21 -5.98 19.40 32.50
CA SER A 21 -4.76 18.59 32.57
C SER A 21 -3.64 19.24 31.75
N GLU A 22 -2.39 18.93 32.08
CA GLU A 22 -1.20 19.46 31.40
C GLU A 22 -1.24 19.23 29.88
N ASN A 23 -1.86 18.12 29.45
CA ASN A 23 -1.99 17.74 28.04
C ASN A 23 -3.24 18.28 27.35
N PHE A 24 -4.09 19.07 28.02
CA PHE A 24 -5.36 19.54 27.49
C PHE A 24 -5.23 20.23 26.13
N PHE A 25 -4.22 21.11 25.97
CA PHE A 25 -4.00 21.83 24.72
C PHE A 25 -3.52 20.91 23.60
N ARG A 26 -2.67 19.91 23.90
CA ARG A 26 -2.21 18.91 22.92
C ARG A 26 -3.37 18.06 22.42
N ILE A 27 -4.19 17.54 23.35
CA ILE A 27 -5.38 16.73 23.03
C ILE A 27 -6.38 17.55 22.22
N ARG A 28 -6.57 18.83 22.56
CA ARG A 28 -7.44 19.74 21.81
C ARG A 28 -6.97 19.93 20.37
N THR A 29 -5.68 20.19 20.16
CA THR A 29 -5.11 20.35 18.81
C THR A 29 -5.20 19.06 18.00
N LEU A 30 -4.90 17.90 18.62
CA LEU A 30 -5.07 16.60 17.97
C LEU A 30 -6.51 16.36 17.57
N ARG A 31 -7.46 16.62 18.47
CA ARG A 31 -8.90 16.47 18.20
C ARG A 31 -9.35 17.44 17.10
N GLN A 32 -8.86 18.66 17.10
CA GLN A 32 -9.18 19.66 16.08
C GLN A 32 -8.64 19.26 14.71
N ASN A 33 -7.40 18.77 14.63
CA ASN A 33 -6.77 18.38 13.36
C ASN A 33 -7.36 17.07 12.82
N MET A 34 -7.66 16.11 13.69
CA MET A 34 -8.18 14.80 13.30
C MET A 34 -9.64 14.87 12.84
N PHE A 35 -10.42 15.78 13.40
CA PHE A 35 -11.85 15.94 13.07
C PHE A 35 -12.16 17.26 12.36
N SER A 36 -11.17 17.85 11.67
CA SER A 36 -11.41 18.99 10.80
C SER A 36 -12.30 18.56 9.63
N PRO A 37 -13.37 19.29 9.28
CA PRO A 37 -14.20 18.95 8.13
C PRO A 37 -13.36 18.99 6.86
N ALA A 38 -13.66 18.08 5.93
CA ALA A 38 -13.04 18.08 4.63
C ALA A 38 -13.34 19.39 3.88
N PRO A 39 -12.41 19.89 3.04
CA PRO A 39 -12.69 21.04 2.19
C PRO A 39 -13.90 20.75 1.28
N PRO A 40 -14.63 21.80 0.85
CA PRO A 40 -15.78 21.61 -0.02
C PRO A 40 -15.38 20.96 -1.36
N PRO A 41 -16.32 20.29 -2.04
CA PRO A 41 -16.04 19.62 -3.31
C PRO A 41 -15.61 20.63 -4.38
N LEU A 42 -14.70 20.16 -5.25
CA LEU A 42 -14.07 20.99 -6.26
C LEU A 42 -15.08 21.42 -7.34
N ARG A 43 -15.26 22.73 -7.52
CA ARG A 43 -16.09 23.30 -8.59
C ARG A 43 -15.21 23.70 -9.77
N MET A 44 -15.47 23.12 -10.94
CA MET A 44 -14.70 23.41 -12.16
C MET A 44 -15.59 24.06 -13.22
N ALA A 45 -15.07 25.09 -13.89
CA ALA A 45 -15.67 25.61 -15.13
C ALA A 45 -15.54 24.59 -16.27
N ARG A 46 -16.39 24.69 -17.30
CA ARG A 46 -16.50 23.73 -18.41
C ARG A 46 -15.16 23.34 -19.04
N LEU A 47 -14.32 24.30 -19.43
CA LEU A 47 -13.02 24.02 -20.06
C LEU A 47 -12.02 23.36 -19.10
N ARG A 48 -12.10 23.65 -17.80
CA ARG A 48 -11.27 22.98 -16.77
C ARG A 48 -11.74 21.55 -16.56
N TYR A 49 -13.05 21.33 -16.51
CA TYR A 49 -13.65 20.01 -16.39
C TYR A 49 -13.30 19.12 -17.58
N LEU A 50 -13.42 19.64 -18.81
CA LEU A 50 -13.06 18.88 -20.03
C LEU A 50 -11.57 18.50 -20.06
N ARG A 51 -10.67 19.43 -19.71
CA ARG A 51 -9.23 19.12 -19.58
C ARG A 51 -8.98 18.01 -18.56
N HIS A 52 -9.61 18.12 -17.39
CA HIS A 52 -9.49 17.11 -16.35
C HIS A 52 -10.02 15.75 -16.80
N TRP A 53 -11.18 15.73 -17.48
CA TRP A 53 -11.78 14.50 -18.02
C TRP A 53 -10.86 13.82 -19.04
N THR A 54 -10.28 14.58 -19.97
CA THR A 54 -9.36 14.04 -20.98
C THR A 54 -8.11 13.43 -20.34
N ILE A 55 -7.49 14.13 -19.39
CA ILE A 55 -6.32 13.62 -18.64
C ILE A 55 -6.70 12.34 -17.88
N HIS A 56 -7.86 12.34 -17.23
CA HIS A 56 -8.34 11.18 -16.49
C HIS A 56 -8.55 9.96 -17.39
N ARG A 57 -9.18 10.14 -18.57
CA ARG A 57 -9.38 9.07 -19.54
C ARG A 57 -8.08 8.56 -20.15
N ALA A 58 -7.16 9.46 -20.50
CA ALA A 58 -5.83 9.09 -20.97
C ALA A 58 -5.07 8.25 -19.93
N TRP A 59 -5.15 8.64 -18.66
CA TRP A 59 -4.55 7.89 -17.56
C TRP A 59 -5.17 6.50 -17.37
N GLN A 60 -6.50 6.38 -17.46
CA GLN A 60 -7.17 5.07 -17.41
C GLN A 60 -6.73 4.14 -18.55
N LEU A 61 -6.60 4.68 -19.76
CA LEU A 61 -6.14 3.96 -20.94
C LEU A 61 -4.69 3.50 -20.77
N PHE A 62 -3.80 4.40 -20.33
CA PHE A 62 -2.41 4.08 -20.02
C PHE A 62 -2.29 2.96 -18.98
N ARG A 63 -3.02 3.05 -17.87
CA ARG A 63 -3.05 2.00 -16.83
C ARG A 63 -3.57 0.66 -17.36
N ARG A 64 -4.55 0.68 -18.29
CA ARG A 64 -5.01 -0.55 -18.96
C ARG A 64 -3.89 -1.15 -19.81
N GLN A 65 -3.21 -0.35 -20.61
CA GLN A 65 -2.08 -0.83 -21.42
C GLN A 65 -0.96 -1.43 -20.57
N GLN A 66 -0.59 -0.78 -19.47
CA GLN A 66 0.42 -1.32 -18.54
C GLN A 66 -0.02 -2.66 -17.94
N ARG A 67 -1.27 -2.80 -17.50
CA ARG A 67 -1.78 -4.08 -16.98
C ARG A 67 -1.74 -5.19 -18.03
N LEU A 68 -2.19 -4.90 -19.26
CA LEU A 68 -2.17 -5.86 -20.36
C LEU A 68 -0.74 -6.30 -20.69
N SER A 69 0.21 -5.36 -20.71
CA SER A 69 1.63 -5.69 -20.94
C SER A 69 2.18 -6.60 -19.84
N LEU A 70 1.89 -6.31 -18.57
CA LEU A 70 2.31 -7.15 -17.44
C LEU A 70 1.65 -8.54 -17.48
N GLU A 71 0.37 -8.62 -17.85
CA GLU A 71 -0.36 -9.88 -17.99
C GLU A 71 0.20 -10.72 -19.14
N GLN A 72 0.51 -10.09 -20.28
CA GLN A 72 1.12 -10.75 -21.42
C GLN A 72 2.51 -11.28 -21.08
N GLU A 73 3.33 -10.49 -20.39
CA GLU A 73 4.67 -10.92 -19.98
C GLU A 73 4.60 -12.06 -18.96
N ARG A 74 3.65 -11.99 -18.01
CA ARG A 74 3.38 -13.09 -17.08
C ARG A 74 2.96 -14.36 -17.81
N HIS A 75 2.09 -14.24 -18.81
CA HIS A 75 1.65 -15.36 -19.64
C HIS A 75 2.82 -15.95 -20.44
N ARG A 76 3.70 -15.10 -21.01
CA ARG A 76 4.92 -15.52 -21.71
C ARG A 76 5.84 -16.32 -20.80
N MET A 77 6.13 -15.80 -19.60
CA MET A 77 6.96 -16.48 -18.60
C MET A 77 6.34 -17.82 -18.18
N TYR A 78 5.03 -17.82 -17.90
CA TYR A 78 4.30 -19.04 -17.54
C TYR A 78 4.34 -20.10 -18.64
N SER A 79 4.09 -19.70 -19.90
CA SER A 79 4.15 -20.62 -21.04
C SER A 79 5.56 -21.20 -21.23
N GLY A 80 6.61 -20.37 -21.05
CA GLY A 80 7.99 -20.85 -21.10
C GLY A 80 8.31 -21.86 -19.99
N MET A 81 7.88 -21.56 -18.76
CA MET A 81 8.02 -22.49 -17.63
C MET A 81 7.26 -23.79 -17.85
N TYR A 82 6.03 -23.72 -18.38
CA TYR A 82 5.19 -24.87 -18.69
C TYR A 82 5.88 -25.78 -19.72
N ASN A 83 6.29 -25.22 -20.85
CA ASN A 83 6.97 -25.98 -21.91
C ASN A 83 8.25 -26.65 -21.39
N ALA A 84 9.06 -25.93 -20.60
CA ALA A 84 10.27 -26.50 -19.99
C ALA A 84 9.95 -27.65 -19.03
N CYS A 85 8.89 -27.54 -18.24
CA CYS A 85 8.46 -28.61 -17.32
C CYS A 85 7.89 -29.82 -18.07
N GLU A 86 7.16 -29.62 -19.16
CA GLU A 86 6.65 -30.71 -20.00
C GLU A 86 7.79 -31.48 -20.68
N GLU A 87 8.83 -30.78 -21.14
CA GLU A 87 10.04 -31.45 -21.63
C GLU A 87 10.74 -32.22 -20.50
N LEU A 88 10.92 -31.60 -19.32
CA LEU A 88 11.53 -32.25 -18.15
C LEU A 88 10.76 -33.51 -17.71
N ARG A 89 9.44 -33.54 -17.92
CA ARG A 89 8.60 -34.69 -17.60
C ARG A 89 8.90 -35.91 -18.46
N LYS A 90 9.25 -35.69 -19.73
CA LYS A 90 9.61 -36.74 -20.71
C LYS A 90 11.08 -37.11 -20.68
N THR A 91 11.92 -36.28 -20.06
CA THR A 91 13.36 -36.55 -19.98
C THR A 91 13.67 -37.77 -19.09
N VAL A 92 14.62 -38.58 -19.56
CA VAL A 92 15.22 -39.69 -18.81
C VAL A 92 16.63 -39.26 -18.35
N GLY A 93 16.99 -39.56 -17.10
CA GLY A 93 18.30 -39.26 -16.53
C GLY A 93 18.29 -38.17 -15.44
N PRO A 94 19.46 -37.77 -14.92
CA PRO A 94 20.82 -38.20 -15.27
C PRO A 94 21.18 -39.59 -14.68
N GLY A 95 21.93 -40.39 -15.44
CA GLY A 95 22.33 -41.75 -15.02
C GLY A 95 21.20 -42.77 -15.06
N SER A 96 21.07 -43.61 -14.03
CA SER A 96 20.05 -44.67 -13.93
C SER A 96 18.67 -44.20 -13.42
N ARG A 97 18.43 -42.89 -13.39
CA ARG A 97 17.16 -42.32 -12.92
C ARG A 97 16.06 -42.51 -13.96
N SER A 98 14.87 -42.90 -13.49
CA SER A 98 13.70 -43.11 -14.34
C SER A 98 13.16 -41.81 -14.94
N GLU A 99 12.37 -41.95 -16.00
CA GLU A 99 11.69 -40.83 -16.68
C GLU A 99 10.92 -39.93 -15.69
N GLY A 100 11.04 -38.63 -15.90
CA GLY A 100 10.34 -37.61 -15.12
C GLY A 100 10.81 -37.50 -13.66
N TYR A 101 11.95 -38.13 -13.30
CA TYR A 101 12.53 -37.98 -11.96
C TYR A 101 12.80 -36.51 -11.62
N LEU A 102 13.47 -35.78 -12.52
CA LEU A 102 13.78 -34.36 -12.33
C LEU A 102 12.51 -33.51 -12.22
N TYR A 103 11.47 -33.82 -13.00
CA TYR A 103 10.18 -33.14 -12.92
C TYR A 103 9.53 -33.32 -11.54
N ARG A 104 9.53 -34.55 -10.99
CA ARG A 104 9.01 -34.82 -9.64
C ARG A 104 9.75 -34.03 -8.57
N VAL A 105 11.08 -33.96 -8.66
CA VAL A 105 11.92 -33.18 -7.73
C VAL A 105 11.65 -31.68 -7.86
N ALA A 106 11.57 -31.14 -9.09
CA ALA A 106 11.33 -29.72 -9.32
C ALA A 106 9.94 -29.24 -8.84
N MET A 107 8.96 -30.15 -8.80
CA MET A 107 7.60 -29.82 -8.33
C MET A 107 7.49 -29.80 -6.79
N GLU A 108 8.49 -30.28 -6.06
CA GLU A 108 8.50 -30.21 -4.60
C GLU A 108 8.45 -28.74 -4.12
N LYS A 109 7.61 -28.46 -3.13
CA LYS A 109 7.44 -27.11 -2.56
C LYS A 109 8.17 -26.92 -1.23
N LYS A 110 9.29 -27.64 -1.03
CA LYS A 110 10.10 -27.58 0.19
C LYS A 110 10.69 -26.18 0.36
N GLY A 111 10.52 -25.59 1.55
CA GLY A 111 11.06 -24.27 1.89
C GLY A 111 10.32 -23.05 1.30
N ILE A 112 9.32 -23.24 0.43
CA ILE A 112 8.64 -22.14 -0.28
C ILE A 112 7.64 -21.40 0.61
N TRP A 113 7.02 -22.09 1.57
CA TRP A 113 5.99 -21.51 2.45
C TRP A 113 6.53 -21.09 3.82
N GLY A 114 7.85 -21.16 4.02
CA GLY A 114 8.51 -20.81 5.28
C GLY A 114 8.87 -19.31 5.37
N THR A 115 9.35 -18.89 6.54
CA THR A 115 9.88 -17.55 6.79
C THR A 115 11.13 -17.23 5.95
N GLU A 116 11.89 -18.25 5.57
CA GLU A 116 13.14 -18.13 4.81
C GLU A 116 12.95 -18.36 3.29
N ALA A 117 11.71 -18.35 2.80
CA ALA A 117 11.41 -18.65 1.40
C ALA A 117 11.99 -17.63 0.40
N VAL A 118 12.06 -16.35 0.79
CA VAL A 118 12.65 -15.28 -0.01
C VAL A 118 13.71 -14.57 0.85
N PRO A 119 14.98 -14.53 0.41
CA PRO A 119 16.04 -13.83 1.13
C PRO A 119 15.70 -12.34 1.29
N ILE A 120 15.83 -11.82 2.52
CA ILE A 120 15.46 -10.44 2.84
C ILE A 120 16.35 -9.43 2.10
N GLU A 121 17.58 -9.80 1.71
CA GLU A 121 18.47 -8.95 0.94
C GLU A 121 17.94 -8.69 -0.49
N TYR A 122 17.15 -9.61 -1.05
CA TYR A 122 16.57 -9.48 -2.38
C TYR A 122 15.25 -8.70 -2.38
N ALA A 123 14.53 -8.67 -1.25
CA ALA A 123 13.25 -7.95 -1.10
C ALA A 123 13.40 -6.41 -1.02
N ARG A 124 14.53 -5.84 -1.46
CA ARG A 124 14.80 -4.40 -1.45
C ARG A 124 13.92 -3.68 -2.47
N PHE A 125 13.27 -2.60 -2.05
CA PHE A 125 12.47 -1.75 -2.92
C PHE A 125 13.35 -0.92 -3.86
N GLN A 126 12.81 -0.59 -5.03
CA GLN A 126 13.43 0.34 -5.96
C GLN A 126 13.40 1.77 -5.38
N ALA A 127 14.52 2.47 -5.45
CA ALA A 127 14.66 3.87 -5.04
C ALA A 127 14.70 4.80 -6.26
N GLU A 128 14.30 6.06 -6.09
CA GLU A 128 14.36 7.06 -7.17
C GLU A 128 15.81 7.41 -7.56
N TYR A 129 16.73 7.41 -6.59
CA TYR A 129 18.15 7.68 -6.80
C TYR A 129 19.00 6.54 -6.22
N PRO A 130 20.12 6.18 -6.86
CA PRO A 130 21.03 5.19 -6.29
C PRO A 130 21.69 5.73 -5.02
N GLY A 131 22.07 4.81 -4.12
CA GLY A 131 22.92 5.14 -2.98
C GLY A 131 24.35 5.48 -3.42
N LYS A 132 25.17 5.96 -2.47
CA LYS A 132 26.59 6.26 -2.70
C LYS A 132 27.34 5.06 -3.31
N GLU A 133 27.01 3.87 -2.83
CA GLU A 133 27.50 2.59 -3.37
C GLU A 133 26.28 1.80 -3.86
N PRO A 134 26.03 1.73 -5.18
CA PRO A 134 24.84 1.06 -5.72
C PRO A 134 24.93 -0.46 -5.63
N TRP A 135 26.14 -1.01 -5.64
CA TRP A 135 26.39 -2.45 -5.58
C TRP A 135 27.68 -2.73 -4.81
N ASN A 136 27.63 -3.73 -3.93
CA ASN A 136 28.80 -4.18 -3.18
C ASN A 136 29.54 -5.26 -3.99
N HIS A 137 30.63 -4.88 -4.66
CA HIS A 137 31.49 -5.81 -5.40
C HIS A 137 32.42 -6.64 -4.51
N GLU A 138 32.59 -6.27 -3.25
CA GLU A 138 33.49 -6.92 -2.30
C GLU A 138 32.79 -7.98 -1.43
N TRP A 139 31.53 -8.30 -1.72
CA TRP A 139 30.77 -9.30 -0.98
C TRP A 139 31.49 -10.66 -0.97
N LYS A 140 31.63 -11.25 0.22
CA LYS A 140 32.23 -12.57 0.45
C LYS A 140 31.20 -13.49 1.11
N ARG A 141 31.26 -14.78 0.74
CA ARG A 141 30.39 -15.86 1.24
C ARG A 141 30.77 -16.28 2.66
#